data_AF-A0A225UDD1-F1
#
_entry.id   AF-A0A225UDD1-F1
#
_cell.length_a   1.000
_cell.length_b   1.000
_cell.length_c   1.000
_cell.angle_alpha   90.00
_cell.angle_beta   90.00
_cell.angle_gamma   90.00
#
_symmetry.space_group_name_H-M   'P 1'
#
loop_
_entity.id
_entity.type
_entity.pdbx_description
1 polymer ?
#
loop_
_entity_poly.entity_id
_entity_poly.type
_entity_poly.pdbx_seq_one_letter_code
_entity_poly.pdbx_strand_id
1 'polypeptide(L)'
;MRTRAATGVTPARPTETTARGSRARVATRATPLDIATWTSRTLINPSQRRRAIGYHEPTGTTDVSASPPANFDPNPEPQSSDTATINKFLDQRQSVIRYVRDAITLAVDRQKENADRRDRKKMEKFAVGDRVLLSTAGIQPTLVTNLGANKLAPRFIGPFKVLKVLGDAYTLQLPTALRLHPTF
;
A
#
# COMPACT_ATOMS: atom_id res chain seq x y z
N MET A 1 -52.25 -49.26 16.41
CA MET A 1 -51.99 -48.34 17.54
C MET A 1 -50.55 -48.46 17.99
N ARG A 2 -49.75 -47.40 17.81
CA ARG A 2 -48.51 -47.05 18.54
C ARG A 2 -47.88 -45.84 17.85
N THR A 3 -48.28 -44.66 18.30
CA THR A 3 -47.69 -43.38 17.95
C THR A 3 -46.45 -43.16 18.81
N ARG A 4 -45.33 -42.77 18.20
CA ARG A 4 -44.11 -42.36 18.89
C ARG A 4 -44.05 -40.83 18.81
N ALA A 5 -44.41 -40.15 19.90
CA ALA A 5 -44.16 -38.73 20.08
C ALA A 5 -42.73 -38.56 20.63
N ALA A 6 -41.89 -37.84 19.90
CA ALA A 6 -40.56 -37.45 20.32
C ALA A 6 -40.64 -36.07 20.96
N THR A 7 -40.51 -36.01 22.29
CA THR A 7 -40.27 -34.79 23.06
C THR A 7 -38.78 -34.50 23.01
N GLY A 8 -38.37 -33.55 22.17
CA GLY A 8 -37.02 -32.99 22.11
C GLY A 8 -37.02 -31.60 22.74
N VAL A 9 -36.45 -31.51 23.94
CA VAL A 9 -36.24 -30.31 24.74
C VAL A 9 -35.24 -29.38 24.07
N THR A 10 -35.65 -28.12 23.85
CA THR A 10 -34.82 -27.00 23.40
C THR A 10 -34.10 -26.35 24.59
N PRO A 11 -32.76 -26.33 24.67
CA PRO A 11 -32.07 -25.43 25.58
C PRO A 11 -31.86 -24.06 24.92
N ALA A 12 -32.42 -23.04 25.55
CA ALA A 12 -32.25 -21.63 25.22
C ALA A 12 -30.78 -21.20 25.35
N ARG A 13 -30.33 -20.40 24.38
CA ARG A 13 -28.97 -19.87 24.28
C ARG A 13 -28.88 -18.57 25.10
N PRO A 14 -27.95 -18.44 26.08
CA PRO A 14 -27.74 -17.18 26.75
C PRO A 14 -27.02 -16.18 25.82
N THR A 15 -27.57 -14.97 25.73
CA THR A 15 -26.96 -13.83 25.05
C THR A 15 -25.97 -13.15 25.98
N GLU A 16 -24.67 -13.36 25.78
CA GLU A 16 -23.63 -12.55 26.41
C GLU A 16 -23.49 -11.21 25.70
N THR A 17 -24.05 -10.18 26.33
CA THR A 17 -23.83 -8.77 26.04
C THR A 17 -22.43 -8.39 26.53
N THR A 18 -21.43 -8.36 25.65
CA THR A 18 -20.13 -7.74 25.95
C THR A 18 -20.17 -6.26 25.57
N ALA A 19 -20.33 -5.41 26.58
CA ALA A 19 -20.13 -3.97 26.50
C ALA A 19 -18.65 -3.67 26.27
N ARG A 20 -18.28 -3.33 25.03
CA ARG A 20 -16.92 -2.91 24.68
C ARG A 20 -16.72 -1.44 25.05
N GLY A 21 -16.10 -1.22 26.21
CA GLY A 21 -15.62 0.09 26.65
C GLY A 21 -14.68 0.73 25.62
N SER A 22 -15.03 1.94 25.20
CA SER A 22 -14.23 2.82 24.35
C SER A 22 -13.06 3.40 25.15
N ARG A 23 -11.90 2.73 25.12
CA ARG A 23 -10.63 3.37 25.48
C ARG A 23 -10.09 4.10 24.26
N ALA A 24 -10.31 5.42 24.22
CA ALA A 24 -9.61 6.31 23.31
C ALA A 24 -8.11 6.29 23.63
N ARG A 25 -7.29 5.75 22.72
CA ARG A 25 -5.84 5.91 22.76
C ARG A 25 -5.51 7.26 22.14
N VAL A 26 -5.11 8.22 22.97
CA VAL A 26 -4.46 9.45 22.52
C VAL A 26 -3.11 9.06 21.93
N ALA A 27 -3.02 9.09 20.60
CA ALA A 27 -1.75 8.96 19.90
C ALA A 27 -1.02 10.31 19.98
N THR A 28 0.03 10.39 20.79
CA THR A 28 1.00 11.48 20.72
C THR A 28 1.65 11.41 19.35
N ARG A 29 1.27 12.34 18.48
CA ARG A 29 1.80 12.49 17.12
C ARG A 29 3.24 12.98 17.26
N ALA A 30 4.22 12.08 17.14
CA ALA A 30 5.60 12.48 16.90
C ALA A 30 5.64 13.23 15.57
N THR A 31 6.06 14.49 15.61
CA THR A 31 6.32 15.32 14.44
C THR A 31 7.36 14.61 13.57
N PRO A 32 7.09 14.34 12.28
CA PRO A 32 8.14 13.85 11.39
C PRO A 32 9.15 14.98 11.23
N LEU A 33 10.43 14.70 11.54
CA LEU A 33 11.53 15.57 11.14
C LEU A 33 11.43 15.75 9.62
N ASP A 34 11.32 17.00 9.21
CA ASP A 34 11.25 17.41 7.81
C ASP A 34 12.49 16.91 7.07
N ILE A 35 12.29 16.01 6.10
CA ILE A 35 13.33 15.40 5.26
C ILE A 35 14.16 16.48 4.55
N ALA A 36 13.62 17.69 4.37
CA ALA A 36 14.36 18.84 3.83
C ALA A 36 15.55 19.29 4.71
N THR A 37 15.55 18.99 6.01
CA THR A 37 16.65 19.39 6.91
C THR A 37 17.90 18.52 6.77
N TRP A 38 17.79 17.27 6.29
CA TRP A 38 18.96 16.38 6.13
C TRP A 38 19.78 16.70 4.87
N THR A 39 19.18 17.31 3.85
CA THR A 39 19.86 17.59 2.57
C THR A 39 20.76 18.83 2.58
N SER A 40 20.64 19.71 3.58
CA SER A 40 21.37 20.98 3.63
C SER A 40 22.81 20.90 4.17
N ARG A 41 23.28 19.70 4.54
CA ARG A 41 24.66 19.50 5.02
C ARG A 41 25.60 19.14 3.87
N THR A 42 25.72 20.02 2.88
CA THR A 42 26.74 19.91 1.82
C THR A 42 28.11 20.25 2.42
N LEU A 43 28.79 19.25 2.96
CA LEU A 43 30.17 19.36 3.44
C LEU A 43 31.14 18.86 2.35
N ILE A 44 31.01 19.38 1.13
CA ILE A 44 32.06 19.36 0.11
C ILE A 44 31.93 20.69 -0.64
N ASN A 45 32.87 21.60 -0.44
CA ASN A 45 33.04 22.78 -1.27
C ASN A 45 34.11 22.47 -2.33
N PRO A 46 33.74 22.24 -3.60
CA PRO A 46 34.69 21.82 -4.65
C PRO A 46 35.57 22.97 -5.18
N SER A 47 35.45 24.19 -4.66
CA SER A 47 36.19 25.36 -5.18
C SER A 47 37.56 25.61 -4.56
N GLN A 48 37.99 24.80 -3.57
CA GLN A 48 39.37 24.89 -3.07
C GLN A 48 40.34 24.16 -4.01
N ARG A 49 40.77 24.89 -5.06
CA ARG A 49 41.88 24.52 -5.92
C ARG A 49 43.12 24.22 -5.06
N ARG A 50 43.73 23.07 -5.34
CA ARG A 50 45.05 22.67 -4.83
C ARG A 50 46.05 23.80 -5.06
N ARG A 51 46.69 24.29 -3.99
CA ARG A 51 47.92 25.07 -4.10
C ARG A 51 48.94 24.19 -4.85
N ALA A 52 49.38 24.66 -6.01
CA ALA A 52 50.47 24.03 -6.74
C ALA A 52 51.73 24.12 -5.89
N ILE A 53 52.29 22.96 -5.51
CA ILE A 53 53.63 22.88 -4.93
C ILE A 53 54.59 23.12 -6.10
N GLY A 54 55.17 24.31 -6.17
CA GLY A 54 56.28 24.60 -7.07
C GLY A 54 57.53 23.93 -6.52
N TYR A 55 58.20 23.13 -7.34
CA TYR A 55 59.56 22.69 -7.04
C TYR A 55 60.48 23.90 -7.19
N HIS A 56 61.04 24.37 -6.08
CA HIS A 56 62.28 25.13 -6.11
C HIS A 56 63.34 24.20 -5.54
N GLU A 57 64.33 23.83 -6.34
CA GLU A 57 65.56 23.24 -5.80
C GLU A 57 66.31 24.30 -5.00
N PRO A 58 66.87 23.92 -3.84
CA PRO A 58 68.07 24.56 -3.35
C PRO A 58 69.18 23.51 -3.22
N THR A 59 70.21 23.68 -4.02
CA THR A 59 71.53 23.10 -3.82
C THR A 59 72.09 23.50 -2.45
N GLY A 60 72.59 22.54 -1.67
CA GLY A 60 73.70 22.76 -0.74
C GLY A 60 73.42 22.71 0.77
N THR A 61 73.94 21.63 1.38
CA THR A 61 74.71 21.56 2.64
C THR A 61 74.10 21.97 4.01
N THR A 62 74.07 20.97 4.90
CA THR A 62 74.31 20.98 6.36
C THR A 62 73.47 21.89 7.26
N ASP A 63 72.57 21.34 8.08
CA ASP A 63 72.72 21.33 9.55
C ASP A 63 71.70 20.41 10.25
N VAL A 64 72.03 19.95 11.45
CA VAL A 64 71.28 18.99 12.27
C VAL A 64 70.01 19.62 12.86
N SER A 65 68.83 19.08 12.55
CA SER A 65 67.63 19.25 13.38
C SER A 65 66.71 18.03 13.23
N ALA A 66 66.74 17.14 14.23
CA ALA A 66 65.89 15.96 14.28
C ALA A 66 64.41 16.39 14.36
N SER A 67 63.63 16.03 13.34
CA SER A 67 62.17 16.14 13.39
C SER A 67 61.62 15.30 14.56
N PRO A 68 60.54 15.72 15.24
CA PRO A 68 59.88 14.87 16.24
C PRO A 68 59.51 13.53 15.60
N PRO A 69 59.73 12.38 16.28
CA PRO A 69 59.32 11.10 15.75
C PRO A 69 57.81 11.17 15.50
N ALA A 70 57.41 10.88 14.27
CA ALA A 70 56.01 10.81 13.91
C ALA A 70 55.34 9.75 14.80
N ASN A 71 54.33 10.16 15.56
CA ASN A 71 53.43 9.28 16.30
C ASN A 71 52.65 8.42 15.29
N PHE A 72 53.30 7.42 14.70
CA PHE A 72 52.66 6.33 13.99
C PHE A 72 52.45 5.21 15.00
N ASP A 73 51.45 5.36 15.88
CA ASP A 73 50.87 4.17 16.49
C ASP A 73 50.28 3.34 15.32
N PRO A 74 50.73 2.10 15.11
CA PRO A 74 50.11 1.24 14.11
C PRO A 74 48.63 1.11 14.44
N ASN A 75 47.76 1.31 13.45
CA ASN A 75 46.32 1.11 13.60
C ASN A 75 46.11 -0.27 14.24
N PRO A 76 45.46 -0.36 15.42
CA PRO A 76 45.38 -1.62 16.15
C PRO A 76 44.77 -2.69 15.25
N GLU A 77 45.44 -3.85 15.18
CA GLU A 77 44.92 -5.01 14.46
C GLU A 77 43.50 -5.30 14.94
N PRO A 78 42.52 -5.45 14.03
CA PRO A 78 41.13 -5.69 14.41
C PRO A 78 41.06 -6.97 15.23
N GLN A 79 40.63 -6.83 16.49
CA GLN A 79 40.57 -7.93 17.44
C GLN A 79 39.55 -8.97 16.95
N SER A 80 39.87 -10.26 17.08
CA SER A 80 39.06 -11.36 16.53
C SER A 80 37.61 -11.39 17.06
N SER A 81 37.36 -10.85 18.26
CA SER A 81 36.02 -10.70 18.86
C SER A 81 35.09 -9.76 18.11
N ASP A 82 35.64 -8.73 17.45
CA ASP A 82 34.85 -7.75 16.70
C ASP A 82 34.38 -8.30 15.36
N THR A 83 35.18 -9.17 14.74
CA THR A 83 34.83 -9.78 13.44
C THR A 83 33.59 -10.69 13.55
N ALA A 84 33.48 -11.47 14.63
CA ALA A 84 32.31 -12.31 14.88
C ALA A 84 31.02 -11.49 15.10
N THR A 85 31.14 -10.34 15.76
CA THR A 85 30.00 -9.44 16.01
C THR A 85 29.55 -8.74 14.73
N ILE A 86 30.50 -8.29 13.91
CA ILE A 86 30.24 -7.70 12.59
C ILE A 86 29.54 -8.72 11.69
N ASN A 87 30.04 -9.95 11.62
CA ASN A 87 29.44 -11.00 10.79
C ASN A 87 28.00 -11.32 11.20
N LYS A 88 27.72 -11.43 12.51
CA LYS A 88 26.34 -11.60 13.02
C LYS A 88 25.41 -10.46 12.58
N PHE A 89 25.88 -9.21 12.64
CA PHE A 89 25.09 -8.06 12.20
C PHE A 89 24.80 -8.12 10.69
N LEU A 90 25.79 -8.49 9.87
CA LEU A 90 25.62 -8.65 8.43
C LEU A 90 24.62 -9.76 8.09
N ASP A 91 24.73 -10.92 8.74
CA ASP A 91 23.79 -12.04 8.57
C ASP A 91 22.37 -11.65 8.96
N GLN A 92 22.22 -10.97 10.09
CA GLN A 92 20.93 -10.46 10.55
C GLN A 92 20.33 -9.49 9.53
N ARG A 93 21.12 -8.52 9.04
CA ARG A 93 20.66 -7.57 8.01
C ARG A 93 20.22 -8.28 6.73
N GLN A 94 21.00 -9.25 6.25
CA GLN A 94 20.65 -10.02 5.06
C GLN A 94 19.36 -10.84 5.26
N SER A 95 19.18 -11.44 6.43
CA SER A 95 17.96 -12.20 6.75
C SER A 95 16.72 -11.31 6.75
N VAL A 96 16.81 -10.10 7.31
CA VAL A 96 15.73 -9.11 7.32
C VAL A 96 15.40 -8.65 5.91
N ILE A 97 16.42 -8.34 5.09
CA ILE A 97 16.20 -7.93 3.70
C ILE A 97 15.50 -9.03 2.90
N ARG A 98 15.93 -10.29 3.05
CA ARG A 98 15.30 -11.43 2.37
C ARG A 98 13.84 -11.59 2.82
N TYR A 99 13.60 -11.58 4.13
CA TYR A 99 12.25 -11.67 4.68
C TYR A 99 11.31 -10.58 4.16
N VAL A 100 11.77 -9.32 4.12
CA VAL A 100 10.96 -8.21 3.61
C VAL A 100 10.65 -8.39 2.13
N ARG A 101 11.62 -8.82 1.32
CA ARG A 101 11.38 -9.11 -0.11
C ARG A 101 10.35 -10.22 -0.28
N ASP A 102 10.52 -11.33 0.44
CA ASP A 102 9.59 -12.47 0.35
C ASP A 102 8.18 -12.07 0.81
N ALA A 103 8.06 -11.27 1.86
CA ALA A 103 6.78 -10.76 2.35
C ALA A 103 6.09 -9.84 1.32
N ILE A 104 6.85 -8.98 0.63
CA ILE A 104 6.32 -8.14 -0.44
C ILE A 104 5.85 -9.00 -1.62
N THR A 105 6.67 -9.95 -2.08
CA THR A 105 6.30 -10.84 -3.19
C THR A 105 5.03 -11.63 -2.85
N LEU A 106 4.96 -12.20 -1.65
CA LEU A 106 3.76 -12.91 -1.17
C LEU A 106 2.52 -12.00 -1.09
N ALA A 107 2.69 -10.74 -0.68
CA ALA A 107 1.58 -9.78 -0.64
C ALA A 107 1.08 -9.45 -2.06
N VAL A 108 1.99 -9.26 -3.01
CA VAL A 108 1.65 -9.03 -4.43
C VAL A 108 0.92 -10.23 -5.01
N ASP A 109 1.41 -11.45 -4.77
CA ASP A 109 0.78 -12.68 -5.26
C ASP A 109 -0.64 -12.85 -4.71
N ARG A 110 -0.83 -12.59 -3.40
CA ARG A 110 -2.16 -12.57 -2.78
C ARG A 110 -3.07 -11.50 -3.38
N GLN A 111 -2.54 -10.32 -3.68
CA GLN A 111 -3.33 -9.26 -4.29
C GLN A 111 -3.76 -9.64 -5.71
N LYS A 112 -2.85 -10.22 -6.50
CA LYS A 112 -3.12 -10.75 -7.83
C LYS A 112 -4.20 -11.83 -7.80
N GLU A 113 -4.06 -12.84 -6.93
CA GLU A 113 -5.06 -13.90 -6.78
C GLU A 113 -6.43 -13.33 -6.39
N ASN A 114 -6.46 -12.34 -5.49
CA ASN A 114 -7.69 -11.68 -5.08
C ASN A 114 -8.33 -10.88 -6.20
N ALA A 115 -7.55 -10.16 -7.01
CA ALA A 115 -8.03 -9.44 -8.18
C ALA A 115 -8.57 -10.42 -9.22
N ASP A 116 -7.79 -11.43 -9.62
CA ASP A 116 -8.19 -12.45 -10.59
C ASP A 116 -9.48 -13.17 -10.17
N ARG A 117 -9.65 -13.45 -8.87
CA ARG A 117 -10.87 -14.04 -8.31
C ARG A 117 -12.07 -13.10 -8.34
N ARG A 118 -11.86 -11.79 -8.14
CA ARG A 118 -12.93 -10.78 -8.10
C ARG A 118 -13.35 -10.34 -9.50
N ASP A 119 -12.43 -10.31 -10.46
CA ASP A 119 -12.61 -9.58 -11.71
C ASP A 119 -13.46 -10.31 -12.76
N ARG A 120 -13.76 -11.61 -12.63
CA ARG A 120 -14.43 -12.33 -13.73
C ARG A 120 -15.54 -13.33 -13.41
N LYS A 121 -15.76 -13.71 -12.15
CA LYS A 121 -16.73 -14.79 -11.84
C LYS A 121 -18.15 -14.31 -11.53
N LYS A 122 -18.39 -13.00 -11.40
CA LYS A 122 -19.67 -12.46 -10.93
C LYS A 122 -20.35 -11.46 -11.86
N MET A 123 -19.79 -11.23 -13.06
CA MET A 123 -20.48 -10.48 -14.11
C MET A 123 -21.36 -11.45 -14.87
N GLU A 124 -22.67 -11.37 -14.63
CA GLU A 124 -23.64 -12.02 -15.51
C GLU A 124 -23.49 -11.42 -16.90
N LYS A 125 -23.43 -12.29 -17.91
CA LYS A 125 -23.41 -11.89 -19.31
C LYS A 125 -24.85 -11.85 -19.80
N PHE A 126 -25.24 -10.75 -20.40
CA PHE A 126 -26.58 -10.57 -20.97
C PHE A 126 -26.53 -10.76 -22.48
N ALA A 127 -27.57 -11.37 -23.04
CA ALA A 127 -27.76 -11.52 -24.47
C ALA A 127 -28.66 -10.40 -25.01
N VAL A 128 -28.59 -10.18 -26.32
CA VAL A 128 -29.55 -9.31 -27.01
C VAL A 128 -30.95 -9.89 -26.83
N GLY A 129 -31.88 -9.05 -26.36
CA GLY A 129 -33.24 -9.46 -26.05
C GLY A 129 -33.54 -9.63 -24.55
N ASP A 130 -32.51 -9.81 -23.72
CA ASP A 130 -32.68 -9.93 -22.28
C ASP A 130 -33.24 -8.65 -21.67
N ARG A 131 -33.97 -8.80 -20.56
CA ARG A 131 -34.50 -7.70 -19.77
C ARG A 131 -33.67 -7.53 -18.51
N VAL A 132 -32.94 -6.42 -18.43
CA VAL A 132 -31.98 -6.16 -17.36
C VAL A 132 -32.38 -4.94 -16.54
N LEU A 133 -32.02 -4.96 -15.25
CA LEU A 133 -32.20 -3.81 -14.37
C LEU A 133 -31.00 -2.88 -14.46
N LEU A 134 -31.24 -1.59 -14.71
CA LEU A 134 -30.18 -0.58 -14.75
C LEU A 134 -29.91 -0.04 -13.34
N SER A 135 -28.65 -0.04 -12.91
CA SER A 135 -28.26 0.57 -11.64
C SER A 135 -28.35 2.09 -11.70
N THR A 136 -28.84 2.69 -10.63
CA THR A 136 -28.94 4.16 -10.49
C THR A 136 -27.71 4.79 -9.86
N ALA A 137 -26.67 4.00 -9.56
CA ALA A 137 -25.40 4.53 -9.05
C ALA A 137 -24.77 5.49 -10.08
N GLY A 138 -24.49 6.73 -9.65
CA GLY A 138 -23.95 7.77 -10.54
C GLY A 138 -25.00 8.47 -11.41
N ILE A 139 -26.28 8.09 -11.33
CA ILE A 139 -27.38 8.77 -12.01
C ILE A 139 -28.02 9.76 -11.04
N GLN A 140 -28.35 10.96 -11.53
CA GLN A 140 -29.02 11.97 -10.72
C GLN A 140 -30.41 11.48 -10.27
N PRO A 141 -30.74 11.52 -8.96
CA PRO A 141 -32.01 11.02 -8.44
C PRO A 141 -33.26 11.63 -9.10
N THR A 142 -33.16 12.87 -9.55
CA THR A 142 -34.22 13.61 -10.26
C THR A 142 -34.57 13.00 -11.62
N LEU A 143 -33.65 12.32 -12.29
CA LEU A 143 -33.92 11.63 -13.55
C LEU A 143 -34.62 10.28 -13.34
N VAL A 144 -34.46 9.70 -12.15
CA VAL A 144 -34.95 8.38 -11.79
C VAL A 144 -36.31 8.47 -11.09
N THR A 145 -36.49 9.50 -10.27
CA THR A 145 -37.67 9.67 -9.42
C THR A 145 -38.16 11.11 -9.41
N ASN A 146 -39.48 11.28 -9.36
CA ASN A 146 -40.13 12.57 -9.20
C ASN A 146 -40.17 13.03 -7.72
N LEU A 147 -39.57 12.27 -6.80
CA LEU A 147 -39.68 12.52 -5.35
C LEU A 147 -38.68 13.57 -4.84
N GLY A 148 -37.74 14.02 -5.67
CA GLY A 148 -36.77 15.08 -5.33
C GLY A 148 -35.74 14.72 -4.25
N ALA A 149 -35.85 13.55 -3.61
CA ALA A 149 -34.98 13.11 -2.52
C ALA A 149 -34.26 11.79 -2.87
N ASN A 150 -32.94 11.78 -2.73
CA ASN A 150 -32.08 10.62 -3.01
C ASN A 150 -32.38 9.42 -2.06
N LYS A 151 -32.81 9.69 -0.83
CA LYS A 151 -33.02 8.66 0.20
C LYS A 151 -34.08 7.61 -0.17
N LEU A 152 -35.03 7.97 -1.04
CA LEU A 152 -36.10 7.09 -1.51
C LEU A 152 -35.94 6.69 -2.99
N ALA A 153 -34.82 7.04 -3.63
CA ALA A 153 -34.57 6.64 -5.00
C ALA A 153 -34.28 5.13 -5.05
N PRO A 154 -34.88 4.39 -6.01
CA PRO A 154 -34.60 2.98 -6.17
C PRO A 154 -33.15 2.77 -6.60
N ARG A 155 -32.49 1.73 -6.09
CA ARG A 155 -31.11 1.35 -6.46
C ARG A 155 -31.00 0.83 -7.90
N PHE A 156 -32.10 0.28 -8.42
CA PHE A 156 -32.22 -0.26 -9.76
C PHE A 156 -33.55 0.16 -10.36
N ILE A 157 -33.55 0.51 -11.64
CA ILE A 157 -34.75 0.87 -12.39
C ILE A 157 -34.94 -0.04 -13.59
N GLY A 158 -36.21 -0.30 -13.89
CA GLY A 158 -36.74 -0.81 -15.16
C GLY A 158 -36.12 -2.11 -15.67
N PRO A 159 -36.91 -3.10 -16.07
CA PRO A 159 -36.39 -4.08 -17.02
C PRO A 159 -36.26 -3.42 -18.39
N PHE A 160 -35.05 -3.02 -18.77
CA PHE A 160 -34.76 -2.51 -20.11
C PHE A 160 -34.25 -3.64 -21.00
N LYS A 161 -34.67 -3.62 -22.26
CA LYS A 161 -34.25 -4.63 -23.24
C LYS A 161 -32.83 -4.35 -23.72
N VAL A 162 -31.96 -5.35 -23.72
CA VAL A 162 -30.64 -5.25 -24.36
C VAL A 162 -30.82 -5.27 -25.88
N LEU A 163 -30.37 -4.21 -26.55
CA LEU A 163 -30.39 -4.06 -28.01
C LEU A 163 -29.10 -4.52 -28.66
N LYS A 164 -27.96 -4.28 -28.00
CA LYS A 164 -26.63 -4.60 -28.51
C LYS A 164 -25.66 -4.90 -27.37
N VAL A 165 -24.76 -5.86 -27.59
CA VAL A 165 -23.63 -6.17 -26.70
C VAL A 165 -22.35 -5.63 -27.34
N LEU A 166 -21.57 -4.87 -26.57
CA LEU A 166 -20.34 -4.17 -26.97
C LEU A 166 -19.21 -4.52 -25.99
N GLY A 167 -18.72 -5.77 -26.05
CA GLY A 167 -17.75 -6.28 -25.08
C GLY A 167 -18.38 -6.37 -23.69
N ASP A 168 -17.88 -5.56 -22.75
CA ASP A 168 -18.43 -5.46 -21.39
C ASP A 168 -19.55 -4.41 -21.26
N ALA A 169 -19.84 -3.66 -22.34
CA ALA A 169 -20.87 -2.64 -22.38
C ALA A 169 -22.14 -3.11 -23.10
N TYR A 170 -23.30 -2.61 -22.68
CA TYR A 170 -24.62 -2.99 -23.21
C TYR A 170 -25.43 -1.77 -23.63
N THR A 171 -25.95 -1.78 -24.85
CA THR A 171 -26.92 -0.78 -25.30
C THR A 171 -28.33 -1.23 -24.91
N LEU A 172 -29.03 -0.41 -24.14
CA LEU A 172 -30.36 -0.66 -23.60
C LEU A 172 -31.43 0.14 -24.36
N GLN A 173 -32.63 -0.42 -24.45
CA GLN A 173 -33.83 0.26 -24.92
C GLN A 173 -34.38 1.16 -23.80
N LEU A 174 -33.83 2.37 -23.69
CA LEU A 174 -34.27 3.35 -22.71
C LEU A 174 -35.40 4.25 -23.25
N PRO A 175 -36.36 4.65 -22.40
CA PRO A 175 -37.26 5.76 -22.69
C PRO A 175 -36.50 7.08 -22.88
N THR A 176 -36.86 7.85 -23.90
CA THR A 176 -36.27 9.19 -24.19
C THR A 176 -36.38 10.16 -23.00
N ALA A 177 -37.38 9.97 -22.14
CA ALA A 177 -37.59 10.77 -20.93
C ALA A 177 -36.43 10.71 -19.93
N LEU A 178 -35.68 9.60 -19.86
CA LEU A 178 -34.57 9.45 -18.92
C LEU A 178 -33.36 10.32 -19.30
N ARG A 179 -33.27 10.80 -20.55
CA ARG A 179 -32.16 11.62 -21.07
C ARG A 179 -30.76 11.06 -20.73
N LEU A 180 -30.63 9.74 -20.63
CA LEU A 180 -29.38 9.02 -20.41
C LEU A 180 -28.80 8.54 -21.74
N HIS A 181 -27.48 8.38 -21.79
CA HIS A 181 -26.86 7.66 -22.89
C HIS A 181 -27.33 6.19 -22.87
N PRO A 182 -27.72 5.59 -24.02
CA PRO A 182 -28.32 4.25 -24.02
C PRO A 182 -27.32 3.12 -23.79
N THR A 183 -26.01 3.38 -23.76
CA THR A 183 -24.97 2.36 -23.55
C THR A 183 -24.30 2.53 -22.19
N PHE A 184 -24.19 1.44 -21.42
CA PHE A 184 -23.61 1.34 -20.07
C PHE A 184 -22.56 0.24 -19.99
#